data_AF-A0A9E6RGP4-F1
#
_entry.id   AF-A0A9E6RGP4-F1
#
_cell.length_a   1.000
_cell.length_b   1.000
_cell.length_c   1.000
_cell.angle_alpha   90.00
_cell.angle_beta   90.00
_cell.angle_gamma   90.00
#
_symmetry.space_group_name_H-M   'P 1'
#
loop_
_entity.id
_entity.type
_entity.pdbx_description
1 polymer ?
#
loop_
_entity_poly.entity_id
_entity_poly.type
_entity_poly.pdbx_seq_one_letter_code
_entity_poly.pdbx_strand_id
1 'polypeptide(L)'
;MLETYLRVLSTHRGAGGADGAGRADESFSVGEALRGQGVQRALAASATRAAARDSQLSAIVRQEQDIDRRISGLFGSLAAALSLAPSQRDDAAIERLRAEADALRTARQVLHGEIQASFPDYAKLLSPGPVAANEVRAALAPGETLVAYYTGERETFVWAVSPGRPTAFAAISLPSSEAQRIAGQLRAALDPQVQFLGDIPEFNVALAHELHEMLLRPVESGWSGARSMFVVPHGPLAQVPFAVLVSRPSVLGREIEGRPLFSPYRAVSWLARDVALAQLPAAAALPMLRRIPPASASRQAFLGFGDPVFGTAALVPTVAQDTVVARGGVSVATRAARLVRRNVPATSGLSTAQLASLPPLPDTAEEVRSIAQALGADPVNDVRLGTAASERSVRDADLMRRKVIMFATHGLVPGDLDGLTLPALAMANPHSSDVGDDGLLTMDEVFALRMDADWVVLSACNTASGNGDGAEAISGLGRAFFYAGTRALLVSNWPVETTSARELTTDLFRRQAAAESPSRAEAMRETLVAMITEGGLTDPSTGRTVFSYAHPIFWAPFVLVGDAGRQ
;
A
#
# COMPACT_ATOMS: atom_id res chain seq x y z
N MET A 1 -2.81 19.51 -20.95
CA MET A 1 -3.51 19.09 -22.18
C MET A 1 -4.35 17.83 -21.96
N LEU A 2 -3.80 16.74 -21.42
CA LEU A 2 -4.54 15.47 -21.24
C LEU A 2 -5.68 15.53 -20.20
N GLU A 3 -5.55 16.28 -19.10
CA GLU A 3 -6.68 16.47 -18.16
C GLU A 3 -7.83 17.26 -18.79
N THR A 4 -7.49 18.27 -19.62
CA THR A 4 -8.47 19.01 -20.40
C THR A 4 -9.19 18.10 -21.39
N TYR A 5 -8.47 17.14 -21.99
CA TYR A 5 -9.05 16.13 -22.86
C TYR A 5 -10.03 15.21 -22.11
N LEU A 6 -9.64 14.69 -20.94
CA LEU A 6 -10.55 13.89 -20.10
C LEU A 6 -11.82 14.65 -19.70
N ARG A 7 -11.71 15.95 -19.43
CA ARG A 7 -12.87 16.83 -19.15
C ARG A 7 -13.77 17.01 -20.37
N VAL A 8 -13.21 17.13 -21.57
CA VAL A 8 -14.01 17.18 -22.81
C VAL A 8 -14.76 15.85 -22.99
N LEU A 9 -14.10 14.72 -22.78
CA LEU A 9 -14.72 13.40 -22.84
C LEU A 9 -15.82 13.21 -21.78
N SER A 10 -15.69 13.81 -20.59
CA SER A 10 -16.72 13.71 -19.54
C SER A 10 -17.94 14.61 -19.77
N THR A 11 -17.76 15.76 -20.42
CA THR A 11 -18.83 16.75 -20.68
C THR A 11 -19.68 16.43 -21.91
N HIS A 12 -19.19 15.62 -22.84
CA HIS A 12 -19.96 15.17 -24.03
C HIS A 12 -20.82 13.91 -23.79
N ARG A 13 -21.43 13.80 -22.59
CA ARG A 13 -22.35 12.72 -22.17
C ARG A 13 -23.64 12.58 -22.99
N GLY A 14 -23.85 13.40 -24.03
CA GLY A 14 -25.05 13.40 -24.87
C GLY A 14 -24.97 12.50 -26.10
N ALA A 15 -24.88 11.18 -25.92
CA ALA A 15 -25.33 10.18 -26.91
C ALA A 15 -25.33 8.80 -26.24
N GLY A 16 -26.47 8.40 -25.68
CA GLY A 16 -26.69 7.00 -25.29
C GLY A 16 -26.66 6.14 -26.54
N GLY A 17 -25.54 5.44 -26.76
CA GLY A 17 -25.27 4.62 -27.94
C GLY A 17 -23.87 4.01 -27.85
N ALA A 18 -23.49 3.17 -28.83
CA ALA A 18 -22.17 2.52 -28.89
C ALA A 18 -20.99 3.52 -28.76
N ASP A 19 -21.19 4.76 -29.23
CA ASP A 19 -20.22 5.86 -29.15
C ASP A 19 -19.89 6.30 -27.72
N GLY A 20 -20.86 6.20 -26.78
CA GLY A 20 -20.64 6.58 -25.38
C GLY A 20 -19.77 5.57 -24.62
N ALA A 21 -19.93 4.27 -24.91
CA ALA A 21 -19.09 3.22 -24.35
C ALA A 21 -17.66 3.27 -24.91
N GLY A 22 -17.51 3.55 -26.21
CA GLY A 22 -16.20 3.74 -26.84
C GLY A 22 -15.40 4.89 -26.20
N ARG A 23 -16.05 6.03 -25.92
CA ARG A 23 -15.41 7.18 -25.25
C ARG A 23 -15.00 6.89 -23.80
N ALA A 24 -15.77 6.08 -23.07
CA ALA A 24 -15.42 5.68 -21.70
C ALA A 24 -14.21 4.73 -21.68
N ASP A 25 -14.13 3.81 -22.66
CA ASP A 25 -12.98 2.91 -22.81
C ASP A 25 -11.71 3.68 -23.28
N GLU A 26 -11.88 4.69 -24.14
CA GLU A 26 -10.81 5.60 -24.55
C GLU A 26 -10.31 6.45 -23.36
N SER A 27 -11.23 7.08 -22.62
CA SER A 27 -10.86 7.91 -21.46
C SER A 27 -10.16 7.09 -20.38
N PHE A 28 -10.55 5.82 -20.21
CA PHE A 28 -9.86 4.88 -19.31
C PHE A 28 -8.39 4.70 -19.70
N SER A 29 -8.12 4.46 -20.98
CA SER A 29 -6.75 4.27 -21.50
C SER A 29 -5.89 5.54 -21.35
N VAL A 30 -6.49 6.72 -21.53
CA VAL A 30 -5.84 8.01 -21.25
C VAL A 30 -5.55 8.19 -19.74
N GLY A 31 -6.51 7.83 -18.88
CA GLY A 31 -6.33 7.87 -17.43
C GLY A 31 -5.22 6.94 -16.93
N GLU A 32 -5.09 5.75 -17.54
CA GLU A 32 -3.97 4.83 -17.31
C GLU A 32 -2.62 5.45 -17.66
N ALA A 33 -2.53 6.04 -18.86
CA ALA A 33 -1.30 6.70 -19.30
C ALA A 33 -0.88 7.86 -18.36
N LEU A 34 -1.85 8.60 -17.83
CA LEU A 34 -1.62 9.68 -16.88
C LEU A 34 -1.12 9.17 -15.52
N ARG A 35 -1.73 8.12 -14.97
CA ARG A 35 -1.29 7.50 -13.70
C ARG A 35 0.13 6.94 -13.77
N GLY A 36 0.50 6.36 -14.91
CA GLY A 36 1.82 5.75 -15.09
C GLY A 36 3.00 6.72 -14.95
N GLN A 37 2.80 8.03 -15.13
CA GLN A 37 3.90 9.01 -15.18
C GLN A 37 4.57 9.31 -13.82
N GLY A 38 3.85 9.22 -12.70
CA GLY A 38 4.43 9.40 -11.35
C GLY A 38 5.20 8.17 -10.88
N VAL A 39 4.56 7.01 -11.05
CA VAL A 39 5.06 5.65 -10.78
C VAL A 39 6.42 5.38 -11.44
N GLN A 40 6.65 5.90 -12.65
CA GLN A 40 7.92 5.80 -13.40
C GLN A 40 9.12 6.39 -12.66
N ARG A 41 8.97 7.55 -12.00
CA ARG A 41 10.10 8.26 -11.39
C ARG A 41 10.65 7.52 -10.17
N ALA A 42 9.77 7.00 -9.32
CA ALA A 42 10.15 6.23 -8.13
C ALA A 42 10.81 4.89 -8.48
N LEU A 43 10.38 4.22 -9.54
CA LEU A 43 10.98 2.96 -9.99
C LEU A 43 12.31 3.17 -10.74
N ALA A 44 12.41 4.20 -11.59
CA ALA A 44 13.66 4.54 -12.28
C ALA A 44 14.78 4.88 -11.28
N ALA A 45 14.44 5.48 -10.12
CA ALA A 45 15.35 5.72 -9.01
C ALA A 45 15.91 4.44 -8.36
N SER A 46 15.10 3.39 -8.26
CA SER A 46 15.46 2.11 -7.63
C SER A 46 16.22 1.18 -8.58
N ALA A 47 15.79 1.12 -9.83
CA ALA A 47 16.24 0.11 -10.77
C ALA A 47 17.66 0.37 -11.32
N THR A 48 18.32 1.48 -10.94
CA THR A 48 19.74 1.79 -11.20
C THR A 48 20.71 0.83 -10.51
N ARG A 49 20.32 0.27 -9.36
CA ARG A 49 21.13 -0.72 -8.62
C ARG A 49 20.95 -2.14 -9.16
N ALA A 50 19.73 -2.52 -9.54
CA ALA A 50 19.49 -3.76 -10.27
C ALA A 50 20.14 -3.77 -11.66
N ALA A 51 20.12 -2.61 -12.35
CA ALA A 51 20.83 -2.37 -13.60
C ALA A 51 22.36 -2.33 -13.45
N ALA A 52 22.93 -2.39 -12.24
CA ALA A 52 24.39 -2.47 -12.06
C ALA A 52 25.00 -3.74 -12.69
N ARG A 53 24.16 -4.71 -13.09
CA ARG A 53 24.56 -5.89 -13.87
C ARG A 53 24.67 -5.62 -15.39
N ASP A 54 24.16 -4.48 -15.88
CA ASP A 54 24.24 -4.04 -17.27
C ASP A 54 24.71 -2.57 -17.36
N SER A 55 25.95 -2.38 -17.80
CA SER A 55 26.59 -1.06 -17.85
C SER A 55 25.88 -0.07 -18.78
N GLN A 56 25.20 -0.54 -19.83
CA GLN A 56 24.51 0.30 -20.80
C GLN A 56 23.19 0.80 -20.22
N LEU A 57 22.39 -0.09 -19.64
CA LEU A 57 21.16 0.29 -18.94
C LEU A 57 21.44 1.24 -17.78
N SER A 58 22.49 0.97 -17.00
CA SER A 58 22.92 1.84 -15.89
C SER A 58 23.28 3.27 -16.33
N ALA A 59 23.86 3.43 -17.53
CA ALA A 59 24.18 4.75 -18.08
C ALA A 59 22.90 5.51 -18.48
N ILE A 60 22.00 4.85 -19.21
CA ILE A 60 20.73 5.43 -19.68
C ILE A 60 19.85 5.85 -18.51
N VAL A 61 19.73 5.02 -17.48
CA VAL A 61 18.93 5.29 -16.26
C VAL A 61 19.49 6.48 -15.46
N ARG A 62 20.83 6.56 -15.31
CA ARG A 62 21.46 7.73 -14.66
C ARG A 62 21.17 9.02 -15.42
N GLN A 63 21.27 8.97 -16.75
CA GLN A 63 20.96 10.11 -17.60
C GLN A 63 19.48 10.54 -17.48
N GLU A 64 18.55 9.58 -17.40
CA GLU A 64 17.14 9.86 -17.16
C GLU A 64 16.91 10.59 -15.83
N GLN A 65 17.55 10.15 -14.75
CA GLN A 65 17.45 10.77 -13.41
C GLN A 65 18.03 12.18 -13.36
N ASP A 66 19.16 12.42 -14.03
CA ASP A 66 19.75 13.75 -14.14
C ASP A 66 18.79 14.70 -14.86
N ILE A 67 18.13 14.23 -15.91
CA ILE A 67 17.11 14.98 -16.64
C ILE A 67 15.90 15.27 -15.73
N ASP A 68 15.38 14.29 -14.99
CA ASP A 68 14.23 14.49 -14.09
C ASP A 68 14.55 15.48 -12.95
N ARG A 69 15.76 15.43 -12.38
CA ARG A 69 16.22 16.41 -11.38
C ARG A 69 16.28 17.82 -11.96
N ARG A 70 16.81 17.98 -13.18
CA ARG A 70 16.86 19.27 -13.87
C ARG A 70 15.47 19.80 -14.19
N ILE A 71 14.58 18.94 -14.70
CA ILE A 71 13.17 19.29 -14.96
C ILE A 71 12.49 19.77 -13.67
N SER A 72 12.67 19.06 -12.55
CA SER A 72 12.08 19.42 -11.26
C SER A 72 12.61 20.77 -10.75
N GLY A 73 13.92 21.01 -10.87
CA GLY A 73 14.53 22.29 -10.55
C GLY A 73 13.99 23.44 -11.40
N LEU A 74 13.85 23.24 -12.71
CA LEU A 74 13.28 24.22 -13.64
C LEU A 74 11.82 24.55 -13.30
N PHE A 75 11.01 23.56 -12.90
CA PHE A 75 9.64 23.82 -12.45
C PHE A 75 9.59 24.62 -11.16
N GLY A 76 10.49 24.36 -10.21
CA GLY A 76 10.64 25.19 -9.01
C GLY A 76 10.97 26.64 -9.35
N SER A 77 11.93 26.86 -10.25
CA SER A 77 12.29 28.21 -10.73
C SER A 77 11.16 28.90 -11.49
N LEU A 78 10.43 28.15 -12.33
CA LEU A 78 9.29 28.67 -13.09
C LEU A 78 8.14 29.07 -12.16
N ALA A 79 7.84 28.25 -11.15
CA ALA A 79 6.82 28.55 -10.14
C ALA A 79 7.19 29.81 -9.34
N ALA A 80 8.46 29.93 -8.91
CA ALA A 80 8.95 31.12 -8.24
C ALA A 80 8.82 32.37 -9.12
N ALA A 81 9.23 32.29 -10.40
CA ALA A 81 9.13 33.40 -11.34
C ALA A 81 7.67 33.82 -11.60
N LEU A 82 6.75 32.86 -11.75
CA LEU A 82 5.32 33.12 -11.94
C LEU A 82 4.62 33.65 -10.69
N SER A 83 5.17 33.44 -9.49
CA SER A 83 4.63 33.99 -8.25
C SER A 83 4.88 35.49 -8.07
N LEU A 84 5.82 36.08 -8.82
CA LEU A 84 6.13 37.50 -8.79
C LEU A 84 4.99 38.34 -9.37
N ALA A 85 4.89 39.61 -8.94
CA ALA A 85 3.94 40.56 -9.52
C ALA A 85 4.24 40.78 -11.01
N PRO A 86 3.25 41.02 -11.89
CA PRO A 86 3.48 41.16 -13.34
C PRO A 86 4.56 42.18 -13.72
N SER A 87 4.71 43.25 -12.94
CA SER A 87 5.74 44.29 -13.13
C SER A 87 7.17 43.85 -12.75
N GLN A 88 7.31 42.72 -12.04
CA GLN A 88 8.57 42.16 -11.56
C GLN A 88 8.91 40.83 -12.26
N ARG A 89 8.04 40.36 -13.17
CA ARG A 89 8.28 39.16 -13.96
C ARG A 89 9.23 39.48 -15.11
N ASP A 90 10.23 38.63 -15.28
CA ASP A 90 11.01 38.58 -16.50
C ASP A 90 10.38 37.53 -17.42
N ASP A 91 9.51 37.98 -18.33
CA ASP A 91 8.82 37.11 -19.27
C ASP A 91 9.79 36.40 -20.21
N ALA A 92 10.94 37.01 -20.53
CA ALA A 92 11.96 36.36 -21.36
C ALA A 92 12.67 35.23 -20.61
N ALA A 93 12.91 35.39 -19.30
CA ALA A 93 13.43 34.32 -18.46
C ALA A 93 12.41 33.18 -18.28
N ILE A 94 11.12 33.51 -18.12
CA ILE A 94 10.02 32.53 -18.05
C ILE A 94 9.96 31.68 -19.33
N GLU A 95 10.05 32.31 -20.50
CA GLU A 95 10.05 31.59 -21.79
C GLU A 95 11.29 30.71 -21.98
N ARG A 96 12.48 31.14 -21.53
CA ARG A 96 13.68 30.30 -21.54
C ARG A 96 13.55 29.07 -20.64
N LEU A 97 13.02 29.25 -19.43
CA LEU A 97 12.78 28.15 -18.49
C LEU A 97 11.78 27.14 -19.06
N ARG A 98 10.72 27.60 -19.74
CA ARG A 98 9.77 26.74 -20.45
C ARG A 98 10.43 25.95 -21.57
N ALA A 99 11.18 26.64 -22.44
CA ALA A 99 11.87 26.01 -23.56
C ALA A 99 12.89 24.95 -23.09
N GLU A 100 13.64 25.22 -22.03
CA GLU A 100 14.59 24.24 -21.46
C GLU A 100 13.85 23.03 -20.84
N ALA A 101 12.74 23.26 -20.15
CA ALA A 101 11.92 22.18 -19.60
C ALA A 101 11.34 21.27 -20.72
N ASP A 102 10.87 21.86 -21.81
CA ASP A 102 10.32 21.09 -22.95
C ASP A 102 11.41 20.33 -23.74
N ALA A 103 12.60 20.92 -23.87
CA ALA A 103 13.76 20.23 -24.45
C ALA A 103 14.17 19.01 -23.61
N LEU A 104 14.25 19.17 -22.28
CA LEU A 104 14.56 18.08 -21.36
C LEU A 104 13.48 17.00 -21.34
N ARG A 105 12.19 17.37 -21.42
CA ARG A 105 11.09 16.40 -21.58
C ARG A 105 11.22 15.57 -22.84
N THR A 106 11.59 16.22 -23.96
CA THR A 106 11.81 15.53 -25.24
C THR A 106 13.00 14.56 -25.13
N ALA A 107 14.11 15.00 -24.54
CA ALA A 107 15.27 14.14 -24.29
C ALA A 107 14.91 12.93 -23.41
N ARG A 108 14.09 13.13 -22.39
CA ARG A 108 13.58 12.04 -21.55
C ARG A 108 12.72 11.04 -22.33
N GLN A 109 11.85 11.51 -23.22
CA GLN A 109 11.05 10.62 -24.07
C GLN A 109 11.92 9.74 -24.98
N VAL A 110 13.01 10.30 -25.53
CA VAL A 110 13.96 9.53 -26.33
C VAL A 110 14.61 8.42 -25.51
N LEU A 111 15.10 8.73 -24.31
CA LEU A 111 15.68 7.72 -23.41
C LEU A 111 14.66 6.64 -23.03
N HIS A 112 13.41 7.03 -22.78
CA HIS A 112 12.35 6.05 -22.48
C HIS A 112 12.08 5.12 -23.67
N GLY A 113 12.10 5.63 -24.91
CA GLY A 113 11.99 4.82 -26.12
C GLY A 113 13.18 3.85 -26.29
N GLU A 114 14.39 4.30 -25.95
CA GLU A 114 15.60 3.46 -25.97
C GLU A 114 15.54 2.34 -24.92
N ILE A 115 15.05 2.65 -23.71
CA ILE A 115 14.80 1.66 -22.66
C ILE A 115 13.76 0.63 -23.13
N GLN A 116 12.64 1.06 -23.72
CA GLN A 116 11.61 0.16 -24.24
C GLN A 116 12.14 -0.78 -25.34
N ALA A 117 12.96 -0.25 -26.25
CA ALA A 117 13.49 -1.02 -27.38
C ALA A 117 14.60 -2.01 -26.95
N SER A 118 15.53 -1.56 -26.11
CA SER A 118 16.75 -2.30 -25.78
C SER A 118 16.60 -3.16 -24.52
N PHE A 119 15.68 -2.79 -23.62
CA PHE A 119 15.47 -3.45 -22.33
C PHE A 119 13.97 -3.67 -22.06
N PRO A 120 13.26 -4.42 -22.92
CA PRO A 120 11.80 -4.54 -22.86
C PRO A 120 11.28 -5.11 -21.53
N ASP A 121 12.02 -6.00 -20.87
CA ASP A 121 11.64 -6.55 -19.57
C ASP A 121 11.79 -5.53 -18.44
N TYR A 122 12.79 -4.65 -18.53
CA TYR A 122 12.96 -3.52 -17.62
C TYR A 122 11.92 -2.43 -17.87
N ALA A 123 11.58 -2.16 -19.13
CA ALA A 123 10.56 -1.19 -19.48
C ALA A 123 9.16 -1.62 -19.00
N LYS A 124 8.82 -2.90 -19.15
CA LYS A 124 7.59 -3.49 -18.58
C LYS A 124 7.54 -3.40 -17.05
N LEU A 125 8.70 -3.41 -16.39
CA LEU A 125 8.84 -3.26 -14.94
C LEU A 125 8.60 -1.80 -14.48
N LEU A 126 9.11 -0.82 -15.24
CA LEU A 126 8.92 0.61 -14.95
C LEU A 126 7.52 1.12 -15.31
N SER A 127 6.94 0.57 -16.37
CA SER A 127 5.62 0.94 -16.88
C SER A 127 5.02 -0.20 -17.67
N PRO A 128 4.13 -1.00 -17.07
CA PRO A 128 3.18 -1.73 -17.89
C PRO A 128 2.45 -0.67 -18.72
N GLY A 129 2.52 -0.76 -20.06
CA GLY A 129 1.90 0.21 -20.95
C GLY A 129 0.41 0.42 -20.63
N PRO A 130 -0.23 1.49 -21.17
CA PRO A 130 -1.64 1.73 -20.91
C PRO A 130 -2.46 0.50 -21.31
N VAL A 131 -3.21 -0.05 -20.35
CA VAL A 131 -4.07 -1.20 -20.59
C VAL A 131 -5.44 -0.71 -21.07
N ALA A 132 -5.97 -1.36 -22.11
CA ALA A 132 -7.29 -1.04 -22.61
C ALA A 132 -8.38 -1.63 -21.69
N ALA A 133 -9.52 -0.96 -21.59
CA ALA A 133 -10.62 -1.38 -20.71
C ALA A 133 -11.16 -2.77 -21.06
N ASN A 134 -11.12 -3.17 -22.33
CA ASN A 134 -11.51 -4.51 -22.80
C ASN A 134 -10.58 -5.62 -22.27
N GLU A 135 -9.28 -5.37 -22.17
CA GLU A 135 -8.31 -6.32 -21.61
C GLU A 135 -8.54 -6.52 -20.11
N VAL A 136 -8.78 -5.42 -19.39
CA VAL A 136 -9.17 -5.49 -17.97
C VAL A 136 -10.48 -6.25 -17.80
N ARG A 137 -11.49 -5.92 -18.62
CA ARG A 137 -12.81 -6.57 -18.62
C ARG A 137 -12.71 -8.08 -18.85
N ALA A 138 -11.81 -8.51 -19.73
CA ALA A 138 -11.58 -9.92 -20.02
C ALA A 138 -10.87 -10.67 -18.88
N ALA A 139 -10.14 -9.96 -18.01
CA ALA A 139 -9.44 -10.52 -16.86
C ALA A 139 -10.30 -10.60 -15.58
N LEU A 140 -11.45 -9.94 -15.55
CA LEU A 140 -12.39 -9.94 -14.42
C LEU A 140 -13.30 -11.17 -14.45
N ALA A 141 -13.40 -11.87 -13.33
CA ALA A 141 -14.34 -12.97 -13.15
C ALA A 141 -15.78 -12.46 -12.92
N PRO A 142 -16.81 -13.29 -13.12
CA PRO A 142 -18.19 -12.92 -12.81
C PRO A 142 -18.34 -12.46 -11.35
N GLY A 143 -18.92 -11.28 -11.14
CA GLY A 143 -19.07 -10.67 -9.81
C GLY A 143 -17.88 -9.81 -9.37
N GLU A 144 -16.80 -9.72 -10.16
CA GLU A 144 -15.70 -8.79 -9.95
C GLU A 144 -15.94 -7.47 -10.70
N THR A 145 -15.47 -6.37 -10.12
CA THR A 145 -15.44 -5.06 -10.76
C THR A 145 -14.10 -4.37 -10.49
N LEU A 146 -13.62 -3.56 -11.42
CA LEU A 146 -12.47 -2.69 -11.21
C LEU A 146 -12.92 -1.24 -11.21
N VAL A 147 -12.57 -0.50 -10.16
CA VAL A 147 -12.80 0.94 -10.04
C VAL A 147 -11.47 1.66 -9.98
N ALA A 148 -11.20 2.50 -10.99
CA ALA A 148 -9.94 3.24 -11.10
C ALA A 148 -10.15 4.74 -10.96
N TYR A 149 -9.16 5.42 -10.39
CA TYR A 149 -9.19 6.86 -10.15
C TYR A 149 -8.00 7.56 -10.80
N TYR A 150 -8.20 8.80 -11.21
CA TYR A 150 -7.11 9.74 -11.49
C TYR A 150 -7.47 11.09 -10.87
N THR A 151 -6.81 11.41 -9.76
CA THR A 151 -6.93 12.67 -9.04
C THR A 151 -6.03 13.73 -9.68
N GLY A 152 -6.62 14.71 -10.37
CA GLY A 152 -5.90 15.82 -11.01
C GLY A 152 -5.95 17.11 -10.20
N GLU A 153 -5.41 18.20 -10.75
CA GLU A 153 -5.35 19.49 -10.05
C GLU A 153 -6.72 20.11 -9.78
N ARG A 154 -7.68 19.88 -10.68
CA ARG A 154 -9.01 20.52 -10.64
C ARG A 154 -10.16 19.55 -10.38
N GLU A 155 -10.03 18.32 -10.87
CA GLU A 155 -11.08 17.30 -10.86
C GLU A 155 -10.47 15.94 -10.61
N THR A 156 -11.30 15.03 -10.11
CA THR A 156 -11.00 13.60 -10.02
C THR A 156 -11.82 12.86 -11.05
N PHE A 157 -11.19 11.98 -11.80
CA PHE A 157 -11.85 11.13 -12.78
C PHE A 157 -11.96 9.71 -12.23
N VAL A 158 -13.10 9.07 -12.44
CA VAL A 158 -13.39 7.71 -11.97
C VAL A 158 -13.97 6.85 -13.09
N TRP A 159 -13.50 5.61 -13.16
CA TRP A 159 -13.99 4.58 -14.07
C TRP A 159 -14.40 3.34 -13.30
N ALA A 160 -15.48 2.69 -13.72
CA ALA A 160 -15.85 1.35 -13.25
C ALA A 160 -16.00 0.40 -14.45
N VAL A 161 -15.24 -0.69 -14.43
CA VAL A 161 -15.17 -1.73 -15.47
C VAL A 161 -15.64 -3.05 -14.88
N SER A 162 -16.63 -3.68 -15.51
CA SER A 162 -17.19 -4.97 -15.08
C SER A 162 -17.46 -5.88 -16.27
N PRO A 163 -17.42 -7.22 -16.09
CA PRO A 163 -17.79 -8.17 -17.13
C PRO A 163 -19.21 -7.92 -17.67
N GLY A 164 -19.34 -7.93 -19.00
CA GLY A 164 -20.64 -7.80 -19.67
C GLY A 164 -21.34 -6.45 -19.53
N ARG A 165 -20.68 -5.42 -18.99
CA ARG A 165 -21.23 -4.07 -18.86
C ARG A 165 -20.37 -3.03 -19.59
N PRO A 166 -20.99 -1.97 -20.15
CA PRO A 166 -20.24 -0.79 -20.58
C PRO A 166 -19.46 -0.18 -19.42
N THR A 167 -18.29 0.39 -19.72
CA THR A 167 -17.50 1.12 -18.72
C THR A 167 -18.28 2.35 -18.26
N ALA A 168 -18.47 2.48 -16.95
CA ALA A 168 -19.02 3.70 -16.36
C ALA A 168 -17.89 4.69 -16.13
N PHE A 169 -18.11 5.97 -16.46
CA PHE A 169 -17.12 7.03 -16.35
C PHE A 169 -17.74 8.32 -15.84
N ALA A 170 -17.05 9.00 -14.91
CA ALA A 170 -17.44 10.30 -14.39
C ALA A 170 -16.23 11.20 -14.08
N ALA A 171 -16.44 12.51 -14.20
CA ALA A 171 -15.56 13.53 -13.62
C ALA A 171 -16.25 14.14 -12.39
N ILE A 172 -15.50 14.29 -11.32
CA ILE A 172 -15.94 14.73 -10.01
C ILE A 172 -15.21 16.03 -9.69
N SER A 173 -15.95 17.03 -9.18
CA SER A 173 -15.41 18.30 -8.68
C SER A 173 -14.66 18.12 -7.36
N LEU A 174 -13.62 17.31 -7.38
CA LEU A 174 -12.73 17.01 -6.25
C LEU A 174 -11.28 17.20 -6.71
N PRO A 175 -10.69 18.39 -6.52
CA PRO A 175 -9.29 18.63 -6.85
C PRO A 175 -8.35 17.89 -5.88
N SER A 176 -7.11 17.62 -6.29
CA SER A 176 -6.12 16.92 -5.46
C SER A 176 -5.87 17.59 -4.11
N SER A 177 -5.91 18.91 -4.01
CA SER A 177 -5.76 19.62 -2.74
C SER A 177 -6.87 19.30 -1.74
N GLU A 178 -8.11 19.22 -2.23
CA GLU A 178 -9.27 18.88 -1.41
C GLU A 178 -9.29 17.39 -1.06
N ALA A 179 -8.95 16.51 -2.02
CA ALA A 179 -8.75 15.09 -1.75
C ALA A 179 -7.71 14.86 -0.65
N GLN A 180 -6.60 15.63 -0.66
CA GLN A 180 -5.58 15.57 0.39
C GLN A 180 -6.09 16.06 1.75
N ARG A 181 -6.91 17.12 1.78
CA ARG A 181 -7.54 17.61 3.00
C ARG A 181 -8.46 16.55 3.60
N ILE A 182 -9.33 15.95 2.80
CA ILE A 182 -10.27 14.91 3.23
C ILE A 182 -9.51 13.66 3.70
N ALA A 183 -8.53 13.19 2.92
CA ALA A 183 -7.71 12.03 3.29
C ALA A 183 -6.98 12.26 4.62
N GLY A 184 -6.39 13.44 4.83
CA GLY A 184 -5.75 13.79 6.10
C GLY A 184 -6.71 13.79 7.29
N GLN A 185 -7.93 14.31 7.11
CA GLN A 185 -8.94 14.31 8.17
C GLN A 185 -9.41 12.90 8.54
N LEU A 186 -9.64 12.03 7.56
CA LEU A 186 -10.02 10.65 7.82
C LEU A 186 -8.88 9.87 8.50
N ARG A 187 -7.64 10.12 8.08
CA ARG A 187 -6.45 9.46 8.66
C ARG A 187 -6.13 9.87 10.09
N ALA A 188 -6.55 11.05 10.53
CA ALA A 188 -6.27 11.53 11.88
C ALA A 188 -6.75 10.56 12.98
N ALA A 189 -7.83 9.81 12.73
CA ALA A 189 -8.35 8.78 13.64
C ALA A 189 -7.82 7.35 13.36
N LEU A 190 -7.11 7.15 12.25
CA LEU A 190 -6.55 5.85 11.86
C LEU A 190 -5.08 5.71 12.29
N ASP A 191 -4.33 6.81 12.35
CA ASP A 191 -2.94 6.85 12.85
C ASP A 191 -2.76 7.94 13.92
N PRO A 192 -3.50 7.86 15.05
CA PRO A 192 -3.36 8.82 16.13
C PRO A 192 -2.05 8.58 16.89
N GLN A 193 -1.27 9.64 17.11
CA GLN A 193 -0.04 9.59 17.90
C GLN A 193 -0.38 9.67 19.41
N VAL A 194 -1.12 8.68 19.90
CA VAL A 194 -1.67 8.64 21.26
C VAL A 194 -1.12 7.46 22.07
N GLN A 195 -1.01 7.63 23.39
CA GLN A 195 -0.49 6.62 24.31
C GLN A 195 -1.59 5.76 24.94
N PHE A 196 -2.79 6.34 25.11
CA PHE A 196 -3.92 5.69 25.76
C PHE A 196 -5.08 5.51 24.77
N LEU A 197 -5.82 4.41 24.96
CA LEU A 197 -6.92 4.04 24.08
C LEU A 197 -8.06 5.07 24.09
N GLY A 198 -8.30 5.73 25.24
CA GLY A 198 -9.31 6.77 25.39
C GLY A 198 -8.99 8.09 24.67
N ASP A 199 -7.74 8.28 24.25
CA ASP A 199 -7.31 9.48 23.53
C ASP A 199 -7.47 9.34 22.00
N ILE A 200 -7.86 8.16 21.51
CA ILE A 200 -8.12 7.93 20.09
C ILE A 200 -9.28 8.84 19.67
N PRO A 201 -9.07 9.75 18.70
CA PRO A 201 -10.11 10.66 18.26
C PRO A 201 -11.21 9.91 17.50
N GLU A 202 -12.42 10.47 17.52
CA GLU A 202 -13.55 9.91 16.79
C GLU A 202 -13.27 9.90 15.27
N PHE A 203 -13.53 8.76 14.62
CA PHE A 203 -13.48 8.66 13.17
C PHE A 203 -14.68 9.36 12.54
N ASN A 204 -14.43 10.27 11.59
CA ASN A 204 -15.46 11.09 10.96
C ASN A 204 -16.31 10.27 9.94
N VAL A 205 -17.33 9.57 10.45
CA VAL A 205 -18.24 8.74 9.66
C VAL A 205 -19.03 9.51 8.61
N ALA A 206 -19.34 10.79 8.88
CA ALA A 206 -20.07 11.64 7.94
C ALA A 206 -19.20 12.00 6.73
N LEU A 207 -17.95 12.39 6.96
CA LEU A 207 -16.99 12.69 5.89
C LEU A 207 -16.65 11.43 5.09
N ALA A 208 -16.55 10.27 5.74
CA ALA A 208 -16.35 8.99 5.04
C ALA A 208 -17.54 8.62 4.14
N HIS A 209 -18.76 8.98 4.54
CA HIS A 209 -19.96 8.83 3.69
C HIS A 209 -19.99 9.84 2.54
N GLU A 210 -19.65 11.10 2.81
CA GLU A 210 -19.54 12.13 1.78
C GLU A 210 -18.53 11.74 0.70
N LEU A 211 -17.36 11.22 1.11
CA LEU A 211 -16.35 10.73 0.18
C LEU A 211 -16.83 9.51 -0.62
N HIS A 212 -17.57 8.58 -0.01
CA HIS A 212 -18.23 7.48 -0.72
C HIS A 212 -19.18 8.00 -1.81
N GLU A 213 -20.05 8.95 -1.46
CA GLU A 213 -21.02 9.56 -2.38
C GLU A 213 -20.33 10.27 -3.55
N MET A 214 -19.24 10.99 -3.28
CA MET A 214 -18.47 11.64 -4.34
C MET A 214 -17.79 10.64 -5.28
N LEU A 215 -17.18 9.57 -4.74
CA LEU A 215 -16.29 8.70 -5.50
C LEU A 215 -16.98 7.52 -6.19
N LEU A 216 -18.00 6.92 -5.57
CA LEU A 216 -18.58 5.64 -6.03
C LEU A 216 -19.96 5.82 -6.67
N ARG A 217 -20.80 6.70 -6.14
CA ARG A 217 -22.16 6.94 -6.67
C ARG A 217 -22.19 7.33 -8.15
N PRO A 218 -21.29 8.19 -8.68
CA PRO A 218 -21.32 8.58 -10.09
C PRO A 218 -21.10 7.43 -11.09
N VAL A 219 -20.53 6.32 -10.63
CA VAL A 219 -20.22 5.12 -11.43
C VAL A 219 -20.94 3.86 -10.93
N GLU A 220 -21.99 4.01 -10.11
CA GLU A 220 -22.78 2.90 -9.53
C GLU A 220 -23.28 1.90 -10.57
N SER A 221 -23.68 2.37 -11.75
CA SER A 221 -24.09 1.50 -12.86
C SER A 221 -23.01 0.49 -13.28
N GLY A 222 -21.73 0.85 -13.12
CA GLY A 222 -20.59 0.00 -13.46
C GLY A 222 -20.29 -1.06 -12.40
N TRP A 223 -20.46 -0.77 -11.10
CA TRP A 223 -20.02 -1.67 -10.01
C TRP A 223 -21.15 -2.29 -9.19
N SER A 224 -22.39 -1.81 -9.30
CA SER A 224 -23.50 -2.32 -8.49
C SER A 224 -23.73 -3.83 -8.67
N GLY A 225 -23.86 -4.53 -7.55
CA GLY A 225 -23.99 -6.00 -7.49
C GLY A 225 -22.67 -6.77 -7.54
N ALA A 226 -21.52 -6.08 -7.56
CA ALA A 226 -20.22 -6.74 -7.43
C ALA A 226 -20.06 -7.40 -6.06
N ARG A 227 -19.49 -8.60 -6.04
CA ARG A 227 -19.07 -9.30 -4.82
C ARG A 227 -17.67 -8.88 -4.40
N SER A 228 -16.81 -8.60 -5.38
CA SER A 228 -15.44 -8.14 -5.17
C SER A 228 -15.13 -6.91 -6.03
N MET A 229 -14.42 -5.95 -5.45
CA MET A 229 -14.04 -4.69 -6.07
C MET A 229 -12.54 -4.48 -5.97
N PHE A 230 -11.89 -4.41 -7.13
CA PHE A 230 -10.51 -3.98 -7.27
C PHE A 230 -10.46 -2.45 -7.37
N VAL A 231 -9.77 -1.79 -6.46
CA VAL A 231 -9.62 -0.33 -6.43
C VAL A 231 -8.22 0.03 -6.93
N VAL A 232 -8.13 0.92 -7.91
CA VAL A 232 -6.88 1.54 -8.37
C VAL A 232 -6.88 3.01 -7.92
N PRO A 233 -6.39 3.33 -6.71
CA PRO A 233 -6.40 4.70 -6.22
C PRO A 233 -5.29 5.54 -6.87
N HIS A 234 -5.42 6.87 -6.80
CA HIS A 234 -4.40 7.81 -7.29
C HIS A 234 -4.20 8.98 -6.34
N GLY A 235 -2.95 9.38 -6.18
CA GLY A 235 -2.56 10.54 -5.38
C GLY A 235 -3.09 10.43 -3.94
N PRO A 236 -3.71 11.49 -3.38
CA PRO A 236 -4.18 11.48 -2.00
C PRO A 236 -5.19 10.39 -1.64
N LEU A 237 -5.97 9.91 -2.60
CA LEU A 237 -6.96 8.85 -2.36
C LEU A 237 -6.30 7.51 -1.99
N ALA A 238 -5.03 7.30 -2.37
CA ALA A 238 -4.29 6.09 -1.98
C ALA A 238 -3.95 6.03 -0.48
N GLN A 239 -4.11 7.14 0.25
CA GLN A 239 -3.82 7.19 1.68
C GLN A 239 -4.99 6.68 2.54
N VAL A 240 -6.19 6.47 1.96
CA VAL A 240 -7.39 6.04 2.67
C VAL A 240 -7.79 4.65 2.17
N PRO A 241 -7.84 3.62 3.03
CA PRO A 241 -8.42 2.34 2.67
C PRO A 241 -9.89 2.50 2.30
N PHE A 242 -10.29 2.09 1.10
CA PHE A 242 -11.69 2.22 0.67
C PHE A 242 -12.65 1.42 1.57
N ALA A 243 -12.15 0.42 2.29
CA ALA A 243 -12.88 -0.36 3.28
C ALA A 243 -13.51 0.51 4.39
N VAL A 244 -12.92 1.66 4.73
CA VAL A 244 -13.44 2.59 5.76
C VAL A 244 -14.49 3.57 5.25
N LEU A 245 -14.77 3.59 3.94
CA LEU A 245 -15.85 4.40 3.40
C LEU A 245 -17.19 3.93 3.95
N VAL A 246 -18.17 4.83 4.02
CA VAL A 246 -19.48 4.55 4.61
C VAL A 246 -20.54 4.57 3.52
N SER A 247 -21.19 3.44 3.26
CA SER A 247 -22.13 3.27 2.15
C SER A 247 -23.50 3.90 2.38
N ARG A 248 -23.91 4.07 3.65
CA ARG A 248 -25.18 4.70 4.03
C ARG A 248 -24.98 5.67 5.19
N PRO A 249 -25.71 6.80 5.24
CA PRO A 249 -25.63 7.74 6.35
C PRO A 249 -25.73 7.01 7.69
N SER A 250 -24.70 7.17 8.51
CA SER A 250 -24.59 6.52 9.82
C SER A 250 -24.28 7.59 10.85
N VAL A 251 -24.98 7.54 11.99
CA VAL A 251 -24.72 8.44 13.12
C VAL A 251 -24.24 7.58 14.28
N LEU A 252 -23.11 7.96 14.87
CA LEU A 252 -22.64 7.30 16.09
C LEU A 252 -23.61 7.66 17.22
N GLY A 253 -24.16 6.64 17.88
CA GLY A 253 -24.96 6.84 19.08
C GLY A 253 -24.12 7.47 20.18
N ARG A 254 -24.76 8.21 21.10
CA ARG A 254 -24.07 8.76 22.29
C ARG A 254 -23.42 7.62 23.08
N GLU A 255 -22.25 7.89 23.65
CA GLU A 255 -21.64 7.01 24.64
C GLU A 255 -22.62 6.82 25.81
N ILE A 256 -22.83 5.56 26.18
CA ILE A 256 -23.69 5.18 27.30
C ILE A 256 -22.80 4.52 28.34
N GLU A 257 -22.90 4.97 29.59
CA GLU A 257 -22.16 4.41 30.71
C GLU A 257 -22.36 2.89 30.79
N GLY A 258 -21.26 2.14 30.86
CA GLY A 258 -21.26 0.68 30.89
C GLY A 258 -21.29 -0.02 29.52
N ARG A 259 -21.35 0.71 28.39
CA ARG A 259 -21.06 0.13 27.06
C ARG A 259 -19.54 0.06 26.82
N PRO A 260 -19.04 -1.01 26.17
CA PRO A 260 -17.64 -1.08 25.79
C PRO A 260 -17.26 0.09 24.87
N LEU A 261 -16.06 0.64 25.06
CA LEU A 261 -15.51 1.70 24.21
C LEU A 261 -15.53 1.25 22.74
N PHE A 262 -15.81 2.18 21.82
CA PHE A 262 -15.95 1.97 20.38
C PHE A 262 -17.09 1.05 19.90
N SER A 263 -17.88 0.46 20.80
CA SER A 263 -19.02 -0.38 20.39
C SER A 263 -20.05 0.30 19.46
N PRO A 264 -20.27 1.63 19.47
CA PRO A 264 -21.18 2.27 18.51
C PRO A 264 -20.79 2.08 17.03
N TYR A 265 -19.49 1.90 16.73
CA TYR A 265 -19.02 1.69 15.35
C TYR A 265 -19.49 0.36 14.74
N ARG A 266 -20.00 -0.57 15.55
CA ARG A 266 -20.60 -1.83 15.06
C ARG A 266 -21.77 -1.57 14.11
N ALA A 267 -22.52 -0.49 14.34
CA ALA A 267 -23.72 -0.14 13.58
C ALA A 267 -23.43 0.63 12.29
N VAL A 268 -22.18 1.07 12.06
CA VAL A 268 -21.82 1.85 10.88
C VAL A 268 -21.86 0.96 9.63
N SER A 269 -22.46 1.49 8.56
CA SER A 269 -22.56 0.82 7.26
C SER A 269 -21.25 0.97 6.47
N TRP A 270 -20.18 0.32 6.96
CA TRP A 270 -18.88 0.31 6.28
C TRP A 270 -18.97 -0.36 4.91
N LEU A 271 -18.25 0.17 3.91
CA LEU A 271 -18.16 -0.42 2.57
C LEU A 271 -17.60 -1.84 2.63
N ALA A 272 -16.70 -2.13 3.57
CA ALA A 272 -16.18 -3.47 3.85
C ALA A 272 -17.29 -4.50 4.16
N ARG A 273 -18.46 -4.06 4.64
CA ARG A 273 -19.61 -4.95 4.86
C ARG A 273 -20.34 -5.28 3.57
N ASP A 274 -20.27 -4.43 2.56
CA ASP A 274 -21.08 -4.55 1.34
C ASP A 274 -20.34 -5.28 0.21
N VAL A 275 -19.04 -5.04 0.06
CA VAL A 275 -18.22 -5.59 -1.04
C VAL A 275 -16.83 -5.99 -0.56
N ALA A 276 -16.30 -7.07 -1.10
CA ALA A 276 -14.94 -7.53 -0.79
C ALA A 276 -13.91 -6.70 -1.57
N LEU A 277 -12.99 -6.03 -0.87
CA LEU A 277 -12.10 -5.04 -1.47
C LEU A 277 -10.68 -5.58 -1.64
N ALA A 278 -10.07 -5.25 -2.77
CA ALA A 278 -8.64 -5.39 -3.01
C ALA A 278 -8.13 -4.16 -3.74
N GLN A 279 -6.85 -3.83 -3.56
CA GLN A 279 -6.21 -2.71 -4.23
C GLN A 279 -5.29 -3.21 -5.33
N LEU A 280 -5.18 -2.45 -6.40
CA LEU A 280 -4.21 -2.67 -7.45
C LEU A 280 -3.34 -1.42 -7.61
N PRO A 281 -2.02 -1.56 -7.79
CA PRO A 281 -1.14 -0.41 -8.05
C PRO A 281 -1.43 0.24 -9.41
N ALA A 282 -1.93 -0.54 -10.38
CA ALA A 282 -2.37 -0.10 -11.69
C ALA A 282 -3.39 -1.12 -12.24
N ALA A 283 -4.31 -0.72 -13.12
CA ALA A 283 -5.27 -1.71 -13.65
C ALA A 283 -4.58 -2.76 -14.54
N ALA A 284 -3.45 -2.42 -15.16
CA ALA A 284 -2.65 -3.36 -15.95
C ALA A 284 -2.11 -4.54 -15.12
N ALA A 285 -2.00 -4.37 -13.79
CA ALA A 285 -1.55 -5.44 -12.91
C ALA A 285 -2.51 -6.65 -12.92
N LEU A 286 -3.82 -6.43 -13.03
CA LEU A 286 -4.80 -7.52 -12.99
C LEU A 286 -4.63 -8.54 -14.13
N PRO A 287 -4.68 -8.16 -15.42
CA PRO A 287 -4.47 -9.12 -16.51
C PRO A 287 -3.07 -9.75 -16.48
N MET A 288 -2.05 -9.05 -15.96
CA MET A 288 -0.72 -9.63 -15.78
C MET A 288 -0.72 -10.73 -14.71
N LEU A 289 -1.28 -10.46 -13.53
CA LEU A 289 -1.38 -11.43 -12.43
C LEU A 289 -2.23 -12.64 -12.82
N ARG A 290 -3.34 -12.44 -13.55
CA ARG A 290 -4.21 -13.50 -14.04
C ARG A 290 -3.56 -14.41 -15.09
N ARG A 291 -2.48 -13.97 -15.74
CA ARG A 291 -1.70 -14.78 -16.69
C ARG A 291 -0.63 -15.62 -16.01
N ILE A 292 -0.34 -15.39 -14.73
CA ILE A 292 0.62 -16.20 -13.98
C ILE A 292 0.08 -17.64 -13.92
N PRO A 293 0.85 -18.65 -14.34
CA PRO A 293 0.41 -20.04 -14.27
C PRO A 293 0.01 -20.46 -12.85
N PRO A 294 -0.91 -21.42 -12.71
CA PRO A 294 -1.18 -22.05 -11.43
C PRO A 294 0.11 -22.60 -10.83
N ALA A 295 0.32 -22.32 -9.56
CA ALA A 295 1.51 -22.74 -8.85
C ALA A 295 1.49 -24.24 -8.52
N SER A 296 2.66 -24.82 -8.25
CA SER A 296 2.76 -26.25 -7.90
C SER A 296 1.96 -26.58 -6.62
N ALA A 297 1.26 -27.72 -6.64
CA ALA A 297 0.58 -28.24 -5.46
C ALA A 297 1.54 -28.72 -4.35
N SER A 298 2.81 -28.99 -4.68
CA SER A 298 3.82 -29.50 -3.74
C SER A 298 4.50 -28.42 -2.89
N ARG A 299 4.02 -27.17 -2.96
CA ARG A 299 4.52 -26.06 -2.14
C ARG A 299 4.13 -26.26 -0.67
N GLN A 300 5.08 -26.01 0.21
CA GLN A 300 4.89 -25.92 1.65
C GLN A 300 4.01 -24.71 1.98
N ALA A 301 3.25 -24.82 3.08
CA ALA A 301 2.20 -23.86 3.39
C ALA A 301 2.74 -22.46 3.72
N PHE A 302 3.84 -22.37 4.47
CA PHE A 302 4.27 -21.10 5.06
C PHE A 302 5.80 -21.00 5.18
N LEU A 303 6.32 -19.78 5.18
CA LEU A 303 7.62 -19.41 5.73
C LEU A 303 7.52 -18.00 6.31
N GLY A 304 7.83 -17.84 7.60
CA GLY A 304 7.70 -16.56 8.28
C GLY A 304 8.98 -16.09 8.95
N PHE A 305 9.19 -14.78 8.95
CA PHE A 305 10.30 -14.07 9.60
C PHE A 305 9.72 -13.06 10.58
N GLY A 306 10.15 -13.09 11.84
CA GLY A 306 9.62 -12.22 12.89
C GLY A 306 10.60 -11.97 14.03
N ASP A 307 10.32 -10.98 14.86
CA ASP A 307 11.12 -10.56 16.02
C ASP A 307 12.64 -10.52 15.74
N PRO A 308 13.11 -9.80 14.71
CA PRO A 308 14.54 -9.72 14.39
C PRO A 308 15.34 -9.00 15.48
N VAL A 309 16.56 -9.49 15.72
CA VAL A 309 17.52 -8.87 16.65
C VAL A 309 18.41 -7.89 15.89
N PHE A 310 18.26 -6.59 16.18
CA PHE A 310 19.00 -5.53 15.49
C PHE A 310 20.36 -5.16 16.10
N GLY A 311 20.64 -5.61 17.33
CA GLY A 311 21.90 -5.29 18.03
C GLY A 311 22.12 -6.14 19.27
N THR A 312 23.35 -6.15 19.79
CA THR A 312 23.76 -7.02 20.91
C THR A 312 23.05 -6.72 22.23
N ALA A 313 22.58 -5.49 22.44
CA ALA A 313 21.81 -5.10 23.63
C ALA A 313 20.38 -5.68 23.65
N ALA A 314 19.84 -6.07 22.49
CA ALA A 314 18.51 -6.68 22.37
C ALA A 314 18.51 -8.19 22.72
N LEU A 315 19.67 -8.78 23.03
CA LEU A 315 19.80 -10.18 23.46
C LEU A 315 19.41 -10.41 24.93
N VAL A 316 18.99 -9.36 25.65
CA VAL A 316 18.41 -9.47 27.00
C VAL A 316 16.89 -9.55 26.84
N PRO A 317 16.22 -10.64 27.29
CA PRO A 317 14.78 -10.75 27.17
C PRO A 317 14.10 -9.68 28.03
N THR A 318 13.58 -8.63 27.40
CA THR A 318 12.56 -7.78 28.03
C THR A 318 11.28 -8.60 28.11
N VAL A 319 10.95 -9.05 29.31
CA VAL A 319 9.65 -9.64 29.63
C VAL A 319 8.57 -8.70 29.11
N ALA A 320 7.68 -9.20 28.26
CA ALA A 320 6.50 -8.48 27.80
C ALA A 320 5.81 -7.88 29.02
N GLN A 321 5.68 -6.55 29.07
CA GLN A 321 4.85 -5.95 30.10
C GLN A 321 3.42 -6.33 29.74
N ASP A 322 2.86 -7.27 30.51
CA ASP A 322 1.43 -7.54 30.57
C ASP A 322 0.69 -6.20 30.53
N THR A 323 -0.41 -6.16 29.77
CA THR A 323 -1.31 -5.01 29.68
C THR A 323 -1.74 -4.60 31.10
N VAL A 324 -1.00 -3.67 31.72
CA VAL A 324 -1.33 -3.20 33.07
C VAL A 324 -2.51 -2.26 32.91
N VAL A 325 -3.69 -2.73 33.31
CA VAL A 325 -4.85 -1.88 33.57
C VAL A 325 -4.52 -1.06 34.82
N ALA A 326 -3.71 -0.02 34.67
CA ALA A 326 -3.51 0.97 35.71
C ALA A 326 -4.81 1.77 35.86
N ARG A 327 -5.10 2.24 37.07
CA ARG A 327 -6.34 2.97 37.46
C ARG A 327 -6.59 4.32 36.72
N GLY A 328 -5.98 4.54 35.56
CA GLY A 328 -6.15 5.74 34.72
C GLY A 328 -6.15 5.49 33.20
N GLY A 329 -6.14 4.24 32.71
CA GLY A 329 -6.26 3.96 31.26
C GLY A 329 -5.61 2.64 30.82
N VAL A 330 -6.07 2.11 29.68
CA VAL A 330 -5.43 0.97 29.01
C VAL A 330 -4.38 1.52 28.04
N SER A 331 -3.11 1.13 28.23
CA SER A 331 -2.00 1.48 27.33
C SER A 331 -2.13 0.73 26.00
N VAL A 332 -1.87 1.43 24.89
CA VAL A 332 -1.89 0.84 23.54
C VAL A 332 -0.47 0.46 23.14
N ALA A 333 -0.17 -0.84 23.06
CA ALA A 333 1.05 -1.31 22.43
C ALA A 333 0.87 -1.28 20.91
N THR A 334 1.49 -0.31 20.23
CA THR A 334 1.50 -0.23 18.77
C THR A 334 2.82 -0.73 18.21
N ARG A 335 2.75 -1.43 17.08
CA ARG A 335 3.93 -1.77 16.29
C ARG A 335 4.37 -0.51 15.55
N ALA A 336 5.66 -0.17 15.62
CA ALA A 336 6.29 1.09 15.19
C ALA A 336 6.21 2.26 16.19
N ALA A 337 7.24 2.32 17.05
CA ALA A 337 7.73 3.62 17.50
C ALA A 337 8.42 4.28 16.30
N ARG A 338 7.93 5.45 15.84
CA ARG A 338 8.76 6.32 14.98
C ARG A 338 10.06 6.59 15.73
N LEU A 339 11.19 6.48 15.03
CA LEU A 339 12.49 6.90 15.56
C LEU A 339 12.43 8.40 15.91
N VAL A 340 12.05 8.72 17.14
CA VAL A 340 12.27 10.05 17.70
C VAL A 340 13.77 10.15 17.87
N ARG A 341 14.43 11.00 17.07
CA ARG A 341 15.86 11.33 17.14
C ARG A 341 16.26 11.64 18.58
N ARG A 342 16.67 10.63 19.36
CA ARG A 342 17.41 10.84 20.60
C ARG A 342 18.86 11.04 20.20
N ASN A 343 19.24 12.28 19.86
CA ASN A 343 20.62 12.76 19.74
C ASN A 343 21.69 11.67 19.51
N VAL A 344 21.58 10.91 18.42
CA VAL A 344 22.67 10.05 17.96
C VAL A 344 23.57 10.97 17.14
N PRO A 345 24.87 11.10 17.46
CA PRO A 345 25.79 11.89 16.67
C PRO A 345 25.71 11.46 15.21
N ALA A 346 25.61 12.41 14.28
CA ALA A 346 25.64 12.14 12.85
C ALA A 346 26.97 11.47 12.51
N THR A 347 26.95 10.15 12.39
CA THR A 347 28.10 9.36 11.92
C THR A 347 27.84 9.12 10.44
N SER A 348 28.45 9.96 9.62
CA SER A 348 28.42 9.83 8.17
C SER A 348 28.87 8.42 7.75
N GLY A 349 27.94 7.58 7.27
CA GLY A 349 28.25 6.33 6.56
C GLY A 349 27.98 5.00 7.28
N LEU A 350 27.31 4.97 8.43
CA LEU A 350 26.99 3.70 9.14
C LEU A 350 25.48 3.57 9.42
N SER A 351 24.71 3.18 8.41
CA SER A 351 23.27 2.82 8.54
C SER A 351 23.04 1.79 9.66
N THR A 352 24.02 0.91 9.88
CA THR A 352 24.01 -0.18 10.87
C THR A 352 23.92 0.30 12.32
N ALA A 353 24.49 1.48 12.64
CA ALA A 353 24.45 2.01 14.01
C ALA A 353 23.04 2.51 14.39
N GLN A 354 22.30 3.04 13.41
CA GLN A 354 20.90 3.45 13.59
C GLN A 354 19.96 2.25 13.55
N LEU A 355 20.26 1.23 12.73
CA LEU A 355 19.51 -0.03 12.71
C LEU A 355 19.50 -0.70 14.10
N ALA A 356 20.66 -0.76 14.77
CA ALA A 356 20.78 -1.32 16.11
C ALA A 356 20.00 -0.57 17.20
N SER A 357 19.51 0.63 16.91
CA SER A 357 18.69 1.44 17.82
C SER A 357 17.18 1.19 17.68
N LEU A 358 16.75 0.38 16.69
CA LEU A 358 15.35 0.02 16.52
C LEU A 358 14.84 -0.78 17.73
N PRO A 359 13.60 -0.50 18.20
CA PRO A 359 13.01 -1.26 19.29
C PRO A 359 12.73 -2.72 18.86
N PRO A 360 12.89 -3.69 19.76
CA PRO A 360 12.52 -5.09 19.50
C PRO A 360 11.00 -5.22 19.29
N LEU A 361 10.58 -6.31 18.63
CA LEU A 361 9.20 -6.58 18.28
C LEU A 361 8.77 -7.99 18.76
N PRO A 362 8.86 -8.30 20.07
CA PRO A 362 8.65 -9.65 20.59
C PRO A 362 7.27 -10.22 20.21
N ASP A 363 6.25 -9.37 20.16
CA ASP A 363 4.90 -9.80 19.82
C ASP A 363 4.76 -10.36 18.39
N THR A 364 5.64 -9.94 17.48
CA THR A 364 5.65 -10.47 16.11
C THR A 364 6.09 -11.93 16.05
N ALA A 365 6.81 -12.42 17.06
CA ALA A 365 7.13 -13.83 17.18
C ALA A 365 5.88 -14.69 17.42
N GLU A 366 4.93 -14.19 18.22
CA GLU A 366 3.65 -14.87 18.44
C GLU A 366 2.76 -14.82 17.21
N GLU A 367 2.75 -13.69 16.50
CA GLU A 367 2.00 -13.53 15.25
C GLU A 367 2.43 -14.53 14.19
N VAL A 368 3.73 -14.60 13.89
CA VAL A 368 4.27 -15.50 12.86
C VAL A 368 3.99 -16.96 13.21
N ARG A 369 4.12 -17.34 14.49
CA ARG A 369 3.78 -18.69 14.96
C ARG A 369 2.29 -18.99 14.84
N SER A 370 1.42 -18.03 15.16
CA SER A 370 -0.04 -18.20 15.07
C SER A 370 -0.50 -18.46 13.63
N ILE A 371 0.10 -17.75 12.66
CA ILE A 371 -0.20 -17.94 11.24
C ILE A 371 0.37 -19.27 10.71
N ALA A 372 1.59 -19.64 11.11
CA ALA A 372 2.15 -20.94 10.78
C ALA A 372 1.22 -22.08 11.23
N GLN A 373 0.70 -22.00 12.46
CA GLN A 373 -0.27 -22.96 12.99
C GLN A 373 -1.61 -22.93 12.23
N ALA A 374 -2.14 -21.75 11.93
CA ALA A 374 -3.39 -21.61 11.18
C ALA A 374 -3.31 -22.21 9.76
N LEU A 375 -2.12 -22.20 9.16
CA LEU A 375 -1.83 -22.77 7.85
C LEU A 375 -1.36 -24.25 7.91
N GLY A 376 -1.26 -24.84 9.10
CA GLY A 376 -0.76 -26.20 9.29
C GLY A 376 0.72 -26.39 8.94
N ALA A 377 1.51 -25.31 8.98
CA ALA A 377 2.97 -25.35 8.81
C ALA A 377 3.68 -25.71 10.13
N ASP A 378 4.95 -26.10 10.04
CA ASP A 378 5.75 -26.49 11.20
C ASP A 378 6.42 -25.24 11.82
N PRO A 379 6.01 -24.79 13.03
CA PRO A 379 6.59 -23.60 13.66
C PRO A 379 8.09 -23.72 14.00
N VAL A 380 8.68 -24.91 13.93
CA VAL A 380 10.13 -25.11 14.17
C VAL A 380 10.93 -24.85 12.89
N ASN A 381 10.44 -25.34 11.75
CA ASN A 381 11.18 -25.32 10.49
C ASN A 381 10.76 -24.18 9.54
N ASP A 382 9.52 -23.72 9.67
CA ASP A 382 8.89 -22.74 8.78
C ASP A 382 8.78 -21.35 9.41
N VAL A 383 9.40 -21.14 10.58
CA VAL A 383 9.42 -19.85 11.29
C VAL A 383 10.85 -19.51 11.69
N ARG A 384 11.30 -18.31 11.31
CA ARG A 384 12.63 -17.76 11.57
C ARG A 384 12.49 -16.56 12.49
N LEU A 385 13.06 -16.65 13.70
CA LEU A 385 12.94 -15.62 14.73
C LEU A 385 14.29 -15.14 15.23
N GLY A 386 14.32 -13.97 15.85
CA GLY A 386 15.53 -13.45 16.47
C GLY A 386 16.63 -13.24 15.44
N THR A 387 17.82 -13.78 15.72
CA THR A 387 18.96 -13.74 14.80
C THR A 387 18.74 -14.53 13.51
N ALA A 388 17.80 -15.49 13.48
CA ALA A 388 17.49 -16.26 12.28
C ALA A 388 16.56 -15.49 11.31
N ALA A 389 15.94 -14.40 11.74
CA ALA A 389 15.17 -13.49 10.90
C ALA A 389 16.09 -12.49 10.16
N SER A 390 17.15 -12.99 9.53
CA SER A 390 18.16 -12.18 8.83
C SER A 390 17.94 -12.12 7.31
N GLU A 391 18.60 -11.16 6.67
CA GLU A 391 18.60 -10.98 5.21
C GLU A 391 19.15 -12.22 4.49
N ARG A 392 20.23 -12.80 5.02
CA ARG A 392 20.81 -14.07 4.56
C ARG A 392 19.82 -15.23 4.62
N SER A 393 19.06 -15.33 5.71
CA SER A 393 18.03 -16.37 5.87
C SER A 393 16.94 -16.29 4.80
N VAL A 394 16.59 -15.07 4.37
CA VAL A 394 15.63 -14.86 3.26
C VAL A 394 16.24 -15.29 1.92
N ARG A 395 17.49 -14.91 1.65
CA ARG A 395 18.18 -15.28 0.41
C ARG A 395 18.40 -16.79 0.26
N ASP A 396 18.76 -17.46 1.35
CA ASP A 396 19.09 -18.89 1.34
C ASP A 396 17.85 -19.79 1.33
N ALA A 397 16.66 -19.22 1.63
CA ALA A 397 15.42 -19.95 1.64
C ALA A 397 14.90 -20.28 0.23
N ASP A 398 14.35 -21.48 0.06
CA ASP A 398 13.62 -21.86 -1.15
C ASP A 398 12.21 -21.24 -1.15
N LEU A 399 12.13 -19.97 -1.58
CA LEU A 399 10.88 -19.20 -1.65
C LEU A 399 9.95 -19.66 -2.78
N MET A 400 10.46 -20.39 -3.78
CA MET A 400 9.65 -20.98 -4.86
C MET A 400 8.74 -22.10 -4.35
N ARG A 401 9.03 -22.66 -3.17
CA ARG A 401 8.25 -23.74 -2.56
C ARG A 401 7.30 -23.28 -1.47
N ARG A 402 7.02 -21.97 -1.33
CA ARG A 402 6.19 -21.44 -0.24
C ARG A 402 4.89 -20.84 -0.77
N LYS A 403 3.74 -21.26 -0.23
CA LYS A 403 2.44 -20.65 -0.56
C LYS A 403 2.31 -19.27 0.07
N VAL A 404 2.71 -19.14 1.32
CA VAL A 404 2.67 -17.87 2.07
C VAL A 404 4.06 -17.55 2.59
N ILE A 405 4.54 -16.34 2.33
CA ILE A 405 5.78 -15.81 2.90
C ILE A 405 5.42 -14.60 3.77
N MET A 406 5.93 -14.52 4.98
CA MET A 406 5.59 -13.43 5.91
C MET A 406 6.81 -12.74 6.49
N PHE A 407 6.78 -11.42 6.50
CA PHE A 407 7.74 -10.56 7.17
C PHE A 407 7.01 -9.72 8.22
N ALA A 408 7.29 -9.99 9.49
CA ALA A 408 6.76 -9.25 10.63
C ALA A 408 7.91 -8.48 11.31
N THR A 409 8.18 -7.28 10.79
CA THR A 409 9.34 -6.46 11.17
C THR A 409 9.08 -4.98 10.91
N HIS A 410 10.05 -4.09 11.14
CA HIS A 410 9.96 -2.69 10.76
C HIS A 410 10.07 -2.50 9.24
N GLY A 411 9.14 -1.73 8.68
CA GLY A 411 9.25 -1.18 7.34
C GLY A 411 9.92 0.18 7.40
N LEU A 412 10.88 0.42 6.51
CA LEU A 412 11.68 1.63 6.47
C LEU A 412 11.45 2.36 5.14
N VAL A 413 11.29 3.67 5.19
CA VAL A 413 11.18 4.55 4.01
C VAL A 413 12.46 5.36 3.81
N PRO A 414 12.72 5.90 2.60
CA PRO A 414 13.88 6.75 2.36
C PRO A 414 13.99 7.89 3.37
N GLY A 415 15.16 8.03 3.99
CA GLY A 415 15.43 9.04 5.03
C GLY A 415 15.20 8.58 6.47
N ASP A 416 14.63 7.40 6.73
CA ASP A 416 14.49 6.86 8.09
C ASP A 416 15.85 6.52 8.72
N LEU A 417 16.79 6.06 7.91
CA LEU A 417 18.19 5.83 8.27
C LEU A 417 19.11 6.65 7.36
N ASP A 418 20.25 7.06 7.88
CA ASP A 418 21.28 7.77 7.12
C ASP A 418 21.79 6.88 5.97
N GLY A 419 21.69 7.38 4.74
CA GLY A 419 22.06 6.65 3.53
C GLY A 419 20.96 5.72 2.97
N LEU A 420 19.84 5.53 3.68
CA LEU A 420 18.71 4.78 3.15
C LEU A 420 17.96 5.60 2.12
N THR A 421 18.16 5.22 0.86
CA THR A 421 17.63 5.91 -0.33
C THR A 421 16.49 5.14 -0.99
N LEU A 422 16.22 3.91 -0.54
CA LEU A 422 15.13 3.06 -1.00
C LEU A 422 14.37 2.49 0.19
N PRO A 423 13.10 2.09 -0.01
CA PRO A 423 12.39 1.31 0.99
C PRO A 423 13.09 -0.01 1.31
N ALA A 424 13.00 -0.44 2.57
CA ALA A 424 13.56 -1.71 3.03
C ALA A 424 12.74 -2.30 4.17
N LEU A 425 12.91 -3.61 4.41
CA LEU A 425 12.49 -4.26 5.65
C LEU A 425 13.72 -4.41 6.55
N ALA A 426 13.59 -4.00 7.80
CA ALA A 426 14.65 -4.20 8.79
C ALA A 426 14.74 -5.69 9.14
N MET A 427 15.91 -6.30 8.99
CA MET A 427 16.17 -7.70 9.29
C MET A 427 17.19 -7.79 10.44
N ALA A 428 17.36 -9.00 10.98
CA ALA A 428 18.28 -9.22 12.08
C ALA A 428 19.72 -8.93 11.65
N ASN A 429 20.41 -8.10 12.43
CA ASN A 429 21.83 -7.80 12.28
C ASN A 429 22.50 -7.72 13.67
N PRO A 430 22.75 -8.88 14.33
CA PRO A 430 23.35 -8.90 15.65
C PRO A 430 24.84 -8.50 15.66
N HIS A 431 25.50 -8.52 14.50
CA HIS A 431 26.91 -8.23 14.33
C HIS A 431 27.08 -7.18 13.24
N SER A 432 27.13 -5.91 13.63
CA SER A 432 27.11 -4.72 12.77
C SER A 432 28.29 -4.56 11.78
N SER A 433 29.03 -5.62 11.50
CA SER A 433 30.27 -5.66 10.71
C SER A 433 30.23 -6.61 9.51
N ASP A 434 29.14 -7.35 9.27
CA ASP A 434 29.05 -8.27 8.13
C ASP A 434 28.83 -7.49 6.82
N VAL A 435 29.90 -7.33 6.04
CA VAL A 435 29.87 -6.71 4.70
C VAL A 435 29.09 -7.63 3.75
N GLY A 436 27.80 -7.35 3.56
CA GLY A 436 26.87 -8.14 2.73
C GLY A 436 25.66 -8.74 3.46
N ASP A 437 25.51 -8.49 4.75
CA ASP A 437 24.29 -8.73 5.54
C ASP A 437 24.13 -7.49 6.42
N ASP A 438 23.71 -6.39 5.79
CA ASP A 438 23.63 -5.08 6.47
C ASP A 438 22.34 -4.97 7.31
N GLY A 439 21.47 -5.99 7.23
CA GLY A 439 20.25 -6.09 7.99
C GLY A 439 19.11 -5.31 7.36
N LEU A 440 19.20 -4.97 6.08
CA LEU A 440 18.18 -4.25 5.34
C LEU A 440 17.80 -5.08 4.12
N LEU A 441 16.64 -5.73 4.14
CA LEU A 441 16.09 -6.34 2.93
C LEU A 441 15.50 -5.23 2.05
N THR A 442 16.34 -4.70 1.18
CA THR A 442 16.06 -3.55 0.31
C THR A 442 15.19 -3.93 -0.89
N MET A 443 14.53 -2.95 -1.49
CA MET A 443 13.73 -3.13 -2.71
C MET A 443 14.51 -3.84 -3.84
N ASP A 444 15.79 -3.54 -4.03
CA ASP A 444 16.67 -4.15 -5.04
C ASP A 444 17.01 -5.62 -4.74
N GLU A 445 17.17 -5.98 -3.48
CA GLU A 445 17.36 -7.38 -3.10
C GLU A 445 16.08 -8.19 -3.26
N VAL A 446 14.93 -7.61 -2.93
CA VAL A 446 13.63 -8.24 -3.17
C VAL A 446 13.44 -8.54 -4.67
N PHE A 447 13.83 -7.64 -5.56
CA PHE A 447 13.78 -7.89 -7.01
C PHE A 447 14.64 -9.08 -7.47
N ALA A 448 15.73 -9.37 -6.76
CA ALA A 448 16.61 -10.49 -7.07
C ALA A 448 16.04 -11.83 -6.58
N LEU A 449 15.03 -11.82 -5.71
CA LEU A 449 14.37 -13.03 -5.24
C LEU A 449 13.57 -13.71 -6.36
N ARG A 450 13.36 -15.02 -6.20
CA ARG A 450 12.47 -15.83 -7.02
C ARG A 450 11.49 -16.53 -6.08
N MET A 451 10.21 -16.26 -6.25
CA MET A 451 9.14 -16.87 -5.46
C MET A 451 7.97 -17.29 -6.34
N ASP A 452 7.17 -18.24 -5.84
CA ASP A 452 5.90 -18.65 -6.44
C ASP A 452 4.84 -18.63 -5.33
N ALA A 453 4.66 -17.46 -4.72
CA ALA A 453 3.85 -17.29 -3.53
C ALA A 453 2.41 -16.87 -3.88
N ASP A 454 1.46 -17.45 -3.17
CA ASP A 454 0.06 -17.03 -3.19
C ASP A 454 -0.13 -15.74 -2.39
N TRP A 455 0.72 -15.54 -1.37
CA TRP A 455 0.73 -14.39 -0.48
C TRP A 455 2.15 -14.02 -0.07
N VAL A 456 2.41 -12.72 -0.04
CA VAL A 456 3.44 -12.13 0.80
C VAL A 456 2.77 -11.23 1.83
N VAL A 457 3.06 -11.43 3.11
CA VAL A 457 2.52 -10.64 4.22
C VAL A 457 3.61 -9.70 4.71
N LEU A 458 3.37 -8.39 4.61
CA LEU A 458 4.22 -7.35 5.18
C LEU A 458 3.51 -6.77 6.40
N SER A 459 3.69 -7.44 7.55
CA SER A 459 3.30 -6.91 8.88
C SER A 459 4.41 -5.95 9.32
N ALA A 460 4.50 -4.83 8.59
CA ALA A 460 5.53 -3.83 8.71
C ALA A 460 4.89 -2.45 8.51
N CYS A 461 5.01 -1.58 9.50
CA CYS A 461 4.29 -0.31 9.52
C CYS A 461 4.68 0.57 8.32
N ASN A 462 3.71 1.36 7.83
CA ASN A 462 3.87 2.19 6.62
C ASN A 462 4.23 1.38 5.36
N THR A 463 3.68 0.19 5.14
CA THR A 463 3.87 -0.57 3.88
C THR A 463 2.74 -0.36 2.87
N ALA A 464 1.76 0.50 3.16
CA ALA A 464 0.71 0.84 2.20
C ALA A 464 0.31 2.32 2.09
N SER A 465 0.63 3.19 3.05
CA SER A 465 0.30 4.61 2.95
C SER A 465 1.38 5.51 3.55
N GLY A 466 2.21 6.09 2.68
CA GLY A 466 3.11 7.19 3.04
C GLY A 466 2.47 8.55 2.77
N ASN A 467 3.05 9.62 3.29
CA ASN A 467 2.67 10.98 2.91
C ASN A 467 3.49 11.42 1.70
N GLY A 468 2.87 12.10 0.73
CA GLY A 468 3.55 12.62 -0.46
C GLY A 468 4.31 11.53 -1.24
N ASP A 469 5.59 11.78 -1.56
CA ASP A 469 6.49 10.86 -2.26
C ASP A 469 6.65 9.51 -1.55
N GLY A 470 6.37 9.44 -0.24
CA GLY A 470 6.42 8.20 0.55
C GLY A 470 5.37 7.16 0.13
N ALA A 471 4.18 7.58 -0.33
CA ALA A 471 3.17 6.66 -0.85
C ALA A 471 3.63 5.95 -2.13
N GLU A 472 4.38 6.66 -2.98
CA GLU A 472 4.96 6.11 -4.20
C GLU A 472 6.15 5.18 -3.90
N ALA A 473 6.98 5.53 -2.91
CA ALA A 473 8.10 4.70 -2.46
C ALA A 473 7.61 3.35 -1.90
N ILE A 474 6.56 3.37 -1.09
CA ILE A 474 5.93 2.16 -0.52
C ILE A 474 5.28 1.30 -1.61
N SER A 475 4.68 1.93 -2.62
CA SER A 475 4.22 1.24 -3.83
C SER A 475 5.38 0.54 -4.57
N GLY A 476 6.62 1.06 -4.47
CA GLY A 476 7.83 0.46 -5.02
C GLY A 476 8.20 -0.89 -4.38
N LEU A 477 8.17 -1.00 -3.04
CA LEU A 477 8.50 -2.27 -2.36
C LEU A 477 7.47 -3.35 -2.67
N GLY A 478 6.17 -3.02 -2.67
CA GLY A 478 5.12 -3.96 -3.07
C GLY A 478 5.30 -4.46 -4.52
N ARG A 479 5.66 -3.57 -5.45
CA ARG A 479 5.99 -3.96 -6.84
C ARG A 479 7.18 -4.91 -6.91
N ALA A 480 8.19 -4.75 -6.07
CA ALA A 480 9.33 -5.65 -6.03
C ALA A 480 8.91 -7.08 -5.66
N PHE A 481 8.01 -7.25 -4.70
CA PHE A 481 7.46 -8.58 -4.36
C PHE A 481 6.61 -9.17 -5.49
N PHE A 482 5.78 -8.38 -6.17
CA PHE A 482 5.03 -8.87 -7.34
C PHE A 482 5.97 -9.34 -8.44
N TYR A 483 7.06 -8.60 -8.69
CA TYR A 483 8.08 -9.01 -9.65
C TYR A 483 8.82 -10.28 -9.24
N ALA A 484 9.13 -10.42 -7.95
CA ALA A 484 9.75 -11.62 -7.41
C ALA A 484 8.86 -12.86 -7.59
N GLY A 485 7.53 -12.67 -7.69
CA GLY A 485 6.56 -13.70 -8.09
C GLY A 485 5.42 -13.95 -7.11
N THR A 486 5.11 -13.01 -6.19
CA THR A 486 3.87 -13.12 -5.39
C THR A 486 2.63 -12.76 -6.21
N ARG A 487 1.50 -13.40 -5.93
CA ARG A 487 0.19 -13.07 -6.55
C ARG A 487 -0.60 -12.01 -5.78
N ALA A 488 -0.41 -11.98 -4.46
CA ALA A 488 -1.09 -11.05 -3.57
C ALA A 488 -0.16 -10.61 -2.43
N LEU A 489 -0.43 -9.41 -1.93
CA LEU A 489 0.22 -8.82 -0.78
C LEU A 489 -0.81 -8.50 0.29
N LEU A 490 -0.49 -8.78 1.54
CA LEU A 490 -1.19 -8.24 2.70
C LEU A 490 -0.27 -7.24 3.38
N VAL A 491 -0.64 -5.96 3.40
CA VAL A 491 0.24 -4.86 3.83
C VAL A 491 -0.47 -3.97 4.82
N SER A 492 0.26 -3.40 5.79
CA SER A 492 -0.30 -2.47 6.78
C SER A 492 -0.11 -1.00 6.40
N ASN A 493 -1.19 -0.23 6.42
CA ASN A 493 -1.22 1.21 6.13
C ASN A 493 -0.58 2.07 7.25
N TRP A 494 -0.71 1.67 8.51
CA TRP A 494 -0.25 2.43 9.69
C TRP A 494 0.21 1.51 10.82
N PRO A 495 0.87 2.05 11.87
CA PRO A 495 1.14 1.35 13.13
C PRO A 495 -0.08 0.65 13.71
N VAL A 496 -0.03 -0.68 13.85
CA VAL A 496 -1.19 -1.46 14.33
C VAL A 496 -1.03 -1.83 15.79
N GLU A 497 -2.14 -1.83 16.54
CA GLU A 497 -2.16 -2.44 17.87
C GLU A 497 -1.90 -3.95 17.74
N THR A 498 -0.96 -4.45 18.53
CA THR A 498 -0.42 -5.80 18.34
C THR A 498 -1.47 -6.91 18.33
N THR A 499 -2.42 -6.88 19.28
CA THR A 499 -3.37 -7.97 19.52
C THR A 499 -4.35 -8.08 18.36
N SER A 500 -4.95 -6.95 17.99
CA SER A 500 -5.87 -6.81 16.88
C SER A 500 -5.23 -7.19 15.55
N ALA A 501 -3.97 -6.79 15.31
CA ALA A 501 -3.22 -7.22 14.12
C ALA A 501 -3.09 -8.75 14.03
N ARG A 502 -2.66 -9.39 15.13
CA ARG A 502 -2.49 -10.85 15.20
C ARG A 502 -3.81 -11.58 15.02
N GLU A 503 -4.90 -11.12 15.65
CA GLU A 503 -6.22 -11.73 15.50
C GLU A 503 -6.71 -11.65 14.05
N LEU A 504 -6.58 -10.48 13.42
CA LEU A 504 -6.98 -10.25 12.03
C LEU A 504 -6.20 -11.18 11.08
N THR A 505 -4.87 -11.17 11.15
CA THR A 505 -4.06 -11.96 10.22
C THR A 505 -4.24 -13.48 10.44
N THR A 506 -4.35 -13.92 11.69
CA THR A 506 -4.59 -15.33 12.02
C THR A 506 -5.97 -15.81 11.52
N ASP A 507 -7.02 -15.01 11.72
CA ASP A 507 -8.37 -15.39 11.24
C ASP A 507 -8.45 -15.42 9.71
N LEU A 508 -7.82 -14.44 9.03
CA LEU A 508 -7.73 -14.41 7.58
C LEU A 508 -7.11 -15.71 7.03
N PHE A 509 -5.95 -16.11 7.55
CA PHE A 509 -5.28 -17.32 7.06
C PHE A 509 -5.98 -18.61 7.46
N ARG A 510 -6.66 -18.63 8.61
CA ARG A 510 -7.54 -19.74 9.00
C ARG A 510 -8.68 -19.93 7.98
N ARG A 511 -9.33 -18.85 7.56
CA ARG A 511 -10.39 -18.90 6.52
C ARG A 511 -9.82 -19.35 5.17
N GLN A 512 -8.65 -18.83 4.80
CA GLN A 512 -7.96 -19.22 3.56
C GLN A 512 -7.53 -20.71 3.55
N ALA A 513 -7.22 -21.29 4.71
CA ALA A 513 -6.83 -22.69 4.85
C ALA A 513 -8.02 -23.66 4.92
N ALA A 514 -9.26 -23.18 5.03
CA ALA A 514 -10.45 -24.03 5.10
C ALA A 514 -10.68 -24.82 3.80
N ALA A 515 -11.34 -25.97 3.90
CA ALA A 515 -11.62 -26.86 2.77
C ALA A 515 -12.45 -26.18 1.66
N GLU A 516 -13.41 -25.34 2.05
CA GLU A 516 -14.17 -24.45 1.16
C GLU A 516 -13.62 -23.02 1.31
N SER A 517 -12.40 -22.81 0.79
CA SER A 517 -11.72 -21.52 0.93
C SER A 517 -12.40 -20.43 0.08
N PRO A 518 -12.84 -19.31 0.68
CA PRO A 518 -13.31 -18.16 -0.08
C PRO A 518 -12.16 -17.55 -0.89
N SER A 519 -12.50 -16.68 -1.85
CA SER A 519 -11.47 -15.88 -2.54
C SER A 519 -10.67 -15.05 -1.52
N ARG A 520 -9.46 -14.61 -1.88
CA ARG A 520 -8.61 -13.82 -0.98
C ARG A 520 -9.33 -12.55 -0.48
N ALA A 521 -10.06 -11.87 -1.38
CA ALA A 521 -10.87 -10.71 -1.01
C ALA A 521 -12.04 -11.07 -0.08
N GLU A 522 -12.77 -12.15 -0.37
CA GLU A 522 -13.90 -12.57 0.47
C GLU A 522 -13.44 -13.01 1.86
N ALA A 523 -12.33 -13.75 1.96
CA ALA A 523 -11.69 -14.10 3.22
C ALA A 523 -11.37 -12.85 4.05
N MET A 524 -10.74 -11.85 3.42
CA MET A 524 -10.43 -10.58 4.06
C MET A 524 -11.71 -9.87 4.54
N ARG A 525 -12.72 -9.74 3.67
CA ARG A 525 -14.00 -9.14 4.04
C ARG A 525 -14.64 -9.82 5.24
N GLU A 526 -14.72 -11.15 5.23
CA GLU A 526 -15.31 -11.90 6.33
C GLU A 526 -14.55 -11.70 7.64
N THR A 527 -13.22 -11.69 7.61
CA THR A 527 -12.38 -11.37 8.77
C THR A 527 -12.62 -9.95 9.27
N LEU A 528 -12.66 -8.95 8.38
CA LEU A 528 -12.96 -7.56 8.76
C LEU A 528 -14.33 -7.46 9.42
N VAL A 529 -15.35 -8.08 8.82
CA VAL A 529 -16.71 -8.07 9.35
C VAL A 529 -16.76 -8.73 10.72
N ALA A 530 -16.14 -9.91 10.90
CA ALA A 530 -16.08 -10.61 12.18
C ALA A 530 -15.40 -9.77 13.26
N MET A 531 -14.28 -9.11 12.92
CA MET A 531 -13.57 -8.24 13.85
C MET A 531 -14.41 -7.02 14.26
N ILE A 532 -15.14 -6.42 13.31
CA ILE A 532 -16.07 -5.31 13.61
C ILE A 532 -17.20 -5.80 14.52
N THR A 533 -17.79 -6.96 14.24
CA THR A 533 -19.01 -7.42 14.91
C THR A 533 -18.77 -8.09 16.25
N GLU A 534 -17.65 -8.78 16.43
CA GLU A 534 -17.38 -9.68 17.57
C GLU A 534 -16.09 -9.31 18.30
N GLY A 535 -15.11 -8.74 17.59
CA GLY A 535 -13.79 -8.43 18.13
C GLY A 535 -13.81 -7.42 19.29
N GLY A 536 -12.90 -7.64 20.23
CA GLY A 536 -12.65 -6.74 21.35
C GLY A 536 -11.86 -7.42 22.47
N LEU A 537 -11.20 -6.61 23.29
CA LEU A 537 -10.51 -7.11 24.47
C LEU A 537 -11.53 -7.51 25.53
N THR A 538 -11.49 -8.76 25.95
CA THR A 538 -12.32 -9.29 27.04
C THR A 538 -11.49 -9.42 28.30
N ASP A 539 -12.00 -8.91 29.41
CA ASP A 539 -11.37 -9.08 30.72
C ASP A 539 -11.47 -10.56 31.13
N PRO A 540 -10.34 -11.28 31.31
CA PRO A 540 -10.35 -12.70 31.66
C PRO A 540 -11.06 -13.01 32.99
N SER A 541 -11.07 -12.05 33.91
CA SER A 541 -11.66 -12.22 35.24
C SER A 541 -13.18 -12.06 35.26
N THR A 542 -13.73 -11.21 34.39
CA THR A 542 -15.16 -10.89 34.35
C THR A 542 -15.86 -11.47 33.13
N GLY A 543 -15.14 -11.89 32.10
CA GLY A 543 -15.68 -12.34 30.82
C GLY A 543 -16.37 -11.22 30.02
N ARG A 544 -16.23 -9.96 30.45
CA ARG A 544 -16.87 -8.80 29.81
C ARG A 544 -15.91 -8.15 28.83
N THR A 545 -16.41 -7.78 27.66
CA THR A 545 -15.66 -6.95 26.70
C THR A 545 -15.41 -5.57 27.30
N VAL A 546 -14.14 -5.23 27.48
CA VAL A 546 -13.68 -3.93 28.02
C VAL A 546 -13.73 -2.87 26.91
N PHE A 547 -13.31 -3.22 25.71
CA PHE A 547 -13.44 -2.36 24.53
C PHE A 547 -13.61 -3.18 23.24
N SER A 548 -14.31 -2.62 22.27
CA SER A 548 -14.60 -3.27 20.99
C SER A 548 -13.55 -2.92 19.94
N TYR A 549 -13.22 -3.88 19.07
CA TYR A 549 -12.42 -3.63 17.87
C TYR A 549 -13.23 -3.05 16.70
N ALA A 550 -14.39 -2.42 16.96
CA ALA A 550 -15.26 -1.92 15.90
C ALA A 550 -14.76 -0.59 15.28
N HIS A 551 -13.88 0.13 15.98
CA HIS A 551 -13.23 1.32 15.44
C HIS A 551 -12.29 0.93 14.27
N PRO A 552 -12.28 1.67 13.15
CA PRO A 552 -11.47 1.34 11.97
C PRO A 552 -9.96 1.27 12.22
N ILE A 553 -9.45 1.89 13.27
CA ILE A 553 -8.04 1.75 13.68
C ILE A 553 -7.59 0.29 13.85
N PHE A 554 -8.49 -0.60 14.30
CA PHE A 554 -8.16 -2.00 14.61
C PHE A 554 -8.30 -2.93 13.40
N TRP A 555 -9.34 -2.74 12.59
CA TRP A 555 -9.67 -3.67 11.49
C TRP A 555 -9.26 -3.15 10.10
N ALA A 556 -9.11 -1.84 9.89
CA ALA A 556 -8.71 -1.30 8.60
C ALA A 556 -7.20 -1.11 8.33
N PRO A 557 -6.23 -1.49 9.20
CA PRO A 557 -4.83 -1.23 8.91
C PRO A 557 -4.31 -2.09 7.78
N PHE A 558 -4.82 -3.32 7.61
CA PHE A 558 -4.37 -4.20 6.55
C PHE A 558 -5.20 -4.02 5.29
N VAL A 559 -4.52 -3.92 4.15
CA VAL A 559 -5.13 -3.95 2.83
C VAL A 559 -4.58 -5.12 2.01
N LEU A 560 -5.47 -5.76 1.27
CA LEU A 560 -5.13 -6.73 0.25
C LEU A 560 -4.73 -6.00 -1.03
N VAL A 561 -3.54 -6.24 -1.55
CA VAL A 561 -3.06 -5.69 -2.83
C VAL A 561 -2.78 -6.84 -3.80
N GLY A 562 -3.16 -6.71 -5.08
CA GLY A 562 -2.88 -7.71 -6.11
C GLY A 562 -4.10 -8.54 -6.51
N ASP A 563 -3.88 -9.79 -6.91
CA ASP A 563 -4.96 -10.68 -7.34
C ASP A 563 -5.74 -11.17 -6.12
N ALA A 564 -7.02 -10.85 -6.09
CA ALA A 564 -7.92 -11.16 -5.00
C ALA A 564 -8.78 -12.40 -5.25
N GLY A 565 -8.66 -13.02 -6.42
CA GLY A 565 -9.40 -14.22 -6.83
C GLY A 565 -8.89 -15.50 -6.14
N ARG A 566 -9.40 -16.64 -6.62
CA ARG A 566 -9.12 -17.97 -6.01
C ARG A 566 -7.67 -18.44 -6.31
N GLN A 567 -7.22 -19.41 -5.51
CA GLN A 567 -5.89 -20.03 -5.58
C GLN A 567 -5.62 -20.70 -6.92
#